data_AF-A0AAD9VNW9-F1
#
_entry.id   AF-A0AAD9VNW9-F1
#
_cell.length_a   1.000
_cell.length_b   1.000
_cell.length_c   1.000
_cell.angle_alpha   90.00
_cell.angle_beta   90.00
_cell.angle_gamma   90.00
#
_symmetry.space_group_name_H-M   'P 1'
#
loop_
_entity.id
_entity.type
_entity.pdbx_description
1 polymer ?
#
loop_
_entity_poly.entity_id
_entity_poly.type
_entity_poly.pdbx_seq_one_letter_code
_entity_poly.pdbx_strand_id
1 'polypeptide(L)'
;MDCNKVHSFTSNDTSNIKSEDINSPVHDNLLELLQEGIQGTTDENLANEKNIKQFLHMFLLEPKSLANDIKEEFDKVSLVLKAEGLPCINKTSLDIVGRRKNIQELEKDIFEKEMNMKLHFLVTKATSLEKKINCLQQSIDNANNIIHNLKKDTEDSHSQHIFMSMKLKEYNQALEKLETDLQNMHVMDLEPERILEKYKQYVNMTEQVVKLDEFLDQYKDLPPNLLQARLFLKNKQEEYEKLQNIFLQFKESE
;
A
#
# COMPACT_ATOMS: atom_id res chain seq x y z
N MET A 1 40.15 -3.75 -4.73
CA MET A 1 39.20 -3.28 -3.70
C MET A 1 38.65 -4.50 -3.02
N ASP A 2 39.26 -4.78 -1.87
CA ASP A 2 38.98 -5.88 -0.98
C ASP A 2 37.57 -5.76 -0.38
N CYS A 3 36.90 -6.90 -0.27
CA CYS A 3 35.82 -7.12 0.69
C CYS A 3 35.90 -8.60 1.12
N ASN A 4 36.91 -8.91 1.93
CA ASN A 4 36.91 -10.08 2.78
C ASN A 4 35.75 -9.95 3.77
N LYS A 5 34.68 -10.71 3.55
CA LYS A 5 33.66 -10.95 4.57
C LYS A 5 33.81 -12.40 5.03
N VAL A 6 34.49 -12.56 6.17
CA VAL A 6 34.65 -13.82 6.87
C VAL A 6 33.26 -14.27 7.32
N HIS A 7 32.72 -15.29 6.69
CA HIS A 7 31.52 -15.97 7.17
C HIS A 7 31.94 -16.99 8.23
N SER A 8 31.65 -16.67 9.48
CA SER A 8 31.74 -17.57 10.63
C SER A 8 30.74 -18.72 10.49
N PHE A 9 31.25 -19.94 10.55
CA PHE A 9 30.45 -21.16 10.65
C PHE A 9 30.10 -21.45 12.11
N THR A 10 28.82 -21.58 12.40
CA THR A 10 28.32 -22.20 13.64
C THR A 10 27.80 -23.60 13.30
N SER A 11 28.50 -24.63 13.77
CA SER A 11 27.93 -25.97 13.96
C SER A 11 27.45 -26.08 15.40
N ASN A 12 26.26 -26.60 15.63
CA ASN A 12 25.87 -27.17 16.92
C ASN A 12 24.86 -28.29 16.69
N ASP A 13 25.19 -29.49 17.16
CA ASP A 13 24.23 -30.52 17.52
C ASP A 13 23.88 -30.37 19.00
N THR A 14 22.58 -30.17 19.24
CA THR A 14 21.76 -30.53 20.42
C THR A 14 22.41 -30.56 21.81
N SER A 15 22.11 -29.54 22.61
CA SER A 15 21.29 -29.74 23.83
C SER A 15 20.63 -28.43 24.26
N ASN A 16 19.30 -28.46 24.30
CA ASN A 16 18.37 -27.66 25.09
C ASN A 16 18.94 -26.42 25.83
N ILE A 17 19.11 -25.29 25.13
CA ILE A 17 19.25 -23.97 25.77
C ILE A 17 18.29 -23.02 25.08
N LYS A 18 17.43 -22.41 25.90
CA LYS A 18 16.46 -21.38 25.51
C LYS A 18 17.15 -20.34 24.62
N SER A 19 16.56 -20.11 23.46
CA SER A 19 16.92 -19.05 22.54
C SER A 19 16.79 -17.69 23.22
N GLU A 20 17.90 -17.16 23.73
CA GLU A 20 18.06 -15.72 23.95
C GLU A 20 18.67 -15.09 22.70
N ASP A 21 18.22 -13.87 22.41
CA ASP A 21 18.50 -13.08 21.21
C ASP A 21 19.94 -13.20 20.69
N ILE A 22 20.06 -13.70 19.47
CA ILE A 22 21.33 -13.83 18.71
C ILE A 22 21.87 -12.45 18.27
N ASN A 23 21.11 -11.36 18.50
CA ASN A 23 21.53 -9.98 18.23
C ASN A 23 21.66 -9.15 19.52
N SER A 24 22.21 -9.74 20.57
CA SER A 24 22.55 -9.01 21.79
C SER A 24 23.93 -8.35 21.65
N PRO A 25 24.11 -7.05 21.98
CA PRO A 25 25.42 -6.39 22.01
C PRO A 25 26.43 -7.06 22.96
N VAL A 26 25.95 -7.96 23.83
CA VAL A 26 26.77 -8.79 24.70
C VAL A 26 27.55 -9.86 23.92
N HIS A 27 26.98 -10.40 22.83
CA HIS A 27 27.63 -11.43 22.03
C HIS A 27 28.79 -10.86 21.19
N ASP A 28 28.61 -9.65 20.66
CA ASP A 28 29.66 -8.94 19.93
C ASP A 28 30.82 -8.55 20.86
N ASN A 29 30.54 -8.06 22.07
CA ASN A 29 31.55 -7.77 23.08
C ASN A 29 32.34 -9.03 23.50
N LEU A 30 31.66 -10.17 23.63
CA LEU A 30 32.31 -11.44 23.99
C LEU A 30 33.21 -11.97 22.87
N LEU A 31 32.79 -11.78 21.61
CA LEU A 31 33.58 -12.13 20.44
C LEU A 31 34.84 -11.26 20.33
N GLU A 32 34.71 -9.96 20.61
CA GLU A 32 35.83 -9.02 20.64
C GLU A 32 36.85 -9.39 21.73
N LEU A 33 36.38 -9.68 22.95
CA LEU A 33 37.21 -10.20 24.05
C LEU A 33 37.93 -11.50 23.70
N LEU A 34 37.26 -12.41 22.98
CA LEU A 34 37.88 -13.66 22.54
C LEU A 34 38.95 -13.41 21.47
N GLN A 35 38.70 -12.51 20.52
CA GLN A 35 39.68 -12.13 19.51
C GLN A 35 40.90 -11.44 20.13
N GLU A 36 40.69 -10.56 21.11
CA GLU A 36 41.77 -9.92 21.86
C GLU A 36 42.59 -10.96 22.65
N GLY A 37 41.93 -11.92 23.29
CA GLY A 37 42.60 -13.03 23.98
C GLY A 37 43.40 -13.94 23.06
N ILE A 38 42.86 -14.27 21.87
CA ILE A 38 43.58 -15.04 20.85
C ILE A 38 44.80 -14.25 20.37
N GLN A 39 44.64 -12.97 20.06
CA GLN A 39 45.71 -12.11 19.59
C GLN A 39 46.83 -11.96 20.64
N GLY A 40 46.46 -11.73 21.90
CA GLY A 40 47.40 -11.65 23.01
C GLY A 40 48.18 -12.95 23.21
N THR A 41 47.51 -14.10 23.08
CA THR A 41 48.17 -15.42 23.17
C THR A 41 49.12 -15.66 22.00
N THR A 42 48.75 -15.24 20.78
CA THR A 42 49.66 -15.33 19.63
C THR A 42 50.89 -14.44 19.79
N ASP A 43 50.72 -13.22 20.29
CA ASP A 43 51.83 -12.28 20.50
C ASP A 43 52.77 -12.75 21.62
N GLU A 44 52.22 -13.29 22.71
CA GLU A 44 53.00 -13.92 23.79
C GLU A 44 53.80 -15.12 23.28
N ASN A 45 53.18 -15.99 22.47
CA ASN A 45 53.86 -17.13 21.88
C ASN A 45 55.00 -16.71 20.95
N LEU A 46 54.80 -15.65 20.16
CA LEU A 46 55.80 -15.10 19.25
C LEU A 46 56.98 -14.47 20.03
N ALA A 47 56.69 -13.78 21.13
CA ALA A 47 57.69 -13.27 22.05
C ALA A 47 58.47 -14.42 22.73
N ASN A 48 57.79 -15.49 23.15
CA ASN A 48 58.42 -16.68 23.72
C ASN A 48 59.32 -17.39 22.72
N GLU A 49 58.89 -17.55 21.46
CA GLU A 49 59.72 -18.13 20.41
C GLU A 49 61.01 -17.32 20.20
N LYS A 50 60.90 -15.99 20.20
CA LYS A 50 62.05 -15.09 20.09
C LYS A 50 62.99 -15.22 21.28
N ASN A 51 62.45 -15.27 22.49
CA ASN A 51 63.23 -15.45 23.72
C ASN A 51 63.95 -16.80 23.72
N ILE A 52 63.27 -17.88 23.34
CA ILE A 52 63.86 -19.22 23.24
C ILE A 52 64.99 -19.23 22.19
N LYS A 53 64.79 -18.64 21.01
CA LYS A 53 65.86 -18.50 20.00
C LYS A 53 67.06 -17.73 20.55
N GLN A 54 66.82 -16.65 21.28
CA GLN A 54 67.88 -15.86 21.90
C GLN A 54 68.63 -16.66 22.99
N PHE A 55 67.92 -17.44 23.81
CA PHE A 55 68.54 -18.35 24.78
C PHE A 55 69.38 -19.42 24.09
N LEU A 56 68.87 -20.05 23.03
CA LEU A 56 69.61 -21.06 22.26
C LEU A 56 70.92 -20.50 21.67
N HIS A 57 70.86 -19.28 21.12
CA HIS A 57 72.04 -18.59 20.61
C HIS A 57 73.02 -18.21 21.74
N MET A 58 72.52 -17.75 22.89
CA MET A 58 73.35 -17.37 24.04
C MET A 58 74.10 -18.57 24.65
N PHE A 59 73.48 -19.75 24.65
CA PHE A 59 74.11 -20.98 25.13
C PHE A 59 74.93 -21.73 24.05
N LEU A 60 75.08 -21.16 22.84
CA LEU A 60 75.80 -21.78 21.72
C LEU A 60 75.29 -23.20 21.38
N LEU A 61 74.01 -23.47 21.66
CA LEU A 61 73.37 -24.78 21.45
C LEU A 61 72.88 -24.97 20.01
N GLU A 62 73.36 -24.17 19.06
CA GLU A 62 73.06 -24.41 17.65
C GLU A 62 73.82 -25.67 17.19
N PRO A 63 73.17 -26.60 16.47
CA PRO A 63 73.81 -27.85 16.01
C PRO A 63 75.08 -27.64 15.18
N LYS A 64 75.25 -26.43 14.62
CA LYS A 64 76.38 -26.04 13.79
C LYS A 64 77.52 -25.36 14.58
N SER A 65 77.26 -24.84 15.79
CA SER A 65 78.24 -24.12 16.63
C SER A 65 78.86 -24.98 17.74
N LEU A 66 78.43 -26.23 17.91
CA LEU A 66 79.02 -27.13 18.91
C LEU A 66 80.51 -27.39 18.60
N ALA A 67 81.33 -27.26 19.64
CA ALA A 67 82.76 -27.55 19.62
C ALA A 67 83.03 -29.05 19.31
N ASN A 68 84.17 -29.34 18.68
CA ASN A 68 84.46 -30.68 18.13
C ASN A 68 84.58 -31.77 19.22
N ASP A 69 85.06 -31.38 20.40
CA ASP A 69 85.10 -32.15 21.64
C ASP A 69 83.70 -32.59 22.11
N ILE A 70 82.70 -31.71 22.04
CA ILE A 70 81.31 -32.05 22.38
C ILE A 70 80.71 -32.99 21.31
N LYS A 71 81.07 -32.83 20.04
CA LYS A 71 80.67 -33.76 18.96
C LYS A 71 81.27 -35.15 19.15
N GLU A 72 82.56 -35.24 19.49
CA GLU A 72 83.22 -36.51 19.80
C GLU A 72 82.61 -37.18 21.04
N GLU A 73 82.26 -36.42 22.08
CA GLU A 73 81.53 -36.95 23.23
C GLU A 73 80.12 -37.42 22.85
N PHE A 74 79.41 -36.70 21.99
CA PHE A 74 78.12 -37.13 21.46
C PHE A 74 78.23 -38.44 20.66
N ASP A 75 79.29 -38.60 19.87
CA ASP A 75 79.57 -39.83 19.12
C ASP A 75 79.93 -41.00 20.05
N LYS A 76 80.68 -40.75 21.13
CA LYS A 76 80.93 -41.76 22.18
C LYS A 76 79.65 -42.14 22.91
N VAL A 77 78.82 -41.17 23.29
CA VAL A 77 77.51 -41.42 23.90
C VAL A 77 76.60 -42.19 22.93
N SER A 78 76.61 -41.86 21.64
CA SER A 78 75.89 -42.62 20.61
C SER A 78 76.39 -44.07 20.51
N LEU A 79 77.70 -44.31 20.56
CA LEU A 79 78.28 -45.65 20.58
C LEU A 79 77.93 -46.44 21.84
N VAL A 80 77.94 -45.80 23.00
CA VAL A 80 77.51 -46.41 24.28
C VAL A 80 76.02 -46.77 24.24
N LEU A 81 75.17 -45.86 23.76
CA LEU A 81 73.74 -46.11 23.57
C LEU A 81 73.49 -47.29 22.60
N LYS A 82 74.28 -47.41 21.51
CA LYS A 82 74.23 -48.58 20.61
C LYS A 82 74.61 -49.87 21.34
N ALA A 83 75.66 -49.84 22.17
CA ALA A 83 76.16 -50.99 22.91
C ALA A 83 75.19 -51.44 24.03
N GLU A 84 74.48 -50.50 24.66
CA GLU A 84 73.44 -50.76 25.66
C GLU A 84 72.09 -51.18 25.05
N GLY A 85 71.99 -51.30 23.73
CA GLY A 85 70.77 -51.72 23.04
C GLY A 85 69.66 -50.67 23.02
N LEU A 86 69.98 -49.42 23.40
CA LEU A 86 69.05 -48.31 23.29
C LEU A 86 68.94 -47.91 21.81
N PRO A 87 67.71 -47.74 21.27
CA PRO A 87 67.50 -47.47 19.87
C PRO A 87 68.11 -46.11 19.53
N CYS A 88 69.28 -46.15 18.91
CA CYS A 88 69.85 -44.96 18.32
C CYS A 88 68.88 -44.48 17.25
N ILE A 89 68.54 -43.19 17.28
CA ILE A 89 67.62 -42.57 16.32
C ILE A 89 68.20 -42.79 14.92
N ASN A 90 67.75 -43.85 14.27
CA ASN A 90 68.23 -44.23 12.97
C ASN A 90 67.57 -43.27 11.96
N LYS A 91 68.34 -42.80 10.98
CA LYS A 91 67.84 -41.88 9.95
C LYS A 91 66.58 -42.44 9.27
N THR A 92 66.58 -43.75 9.02
CA THR A 92 65.42 -44.48 8.49
C THR A 92 64.19 -44.42 9.41
N SER A 93 64.38 -44.54 10.73
CA SER A 93 63.27 -44.43 11.70
C SER A 93 62.68 -43.03 11.73
N LEU A 94 63.53 -42.00 11.66
CA LEU A 94 63.09 -40.60 11.59
C LEU A 94 62.33 -40.32 10.28
N ASP A 95 62.83 -40.82 9.15
CA ASP A 95 62.16 -40.71 7.85
C ASP A 95 60.79 -41.42 7.85
N ILE A 96 60.68 -42.58 8.51
CA ILE A 96 59.40 -43.29 8.67
C ILE A 96 58.42 -42.46 9.50
N VAL A 97 58.86 -41.89 10.62
CA VAL A 97 58.01 -41.03 11.46
C VAL A 97 57.58 -39.77 10.71
N GLY A 98 58.49 -39.13 9.97
CA GLY A 98 58.17 -37.97 9.13
C GLY A 98 57.13 -38.29 8.05
N ARG A 99 57.26 -39.42 7.36
CA ARG A 99 56.26 -39.86 6.38
C ARG A 99 54.91 -40.20 7.00
N ARG A 100 54.89 -40.86 8.17
CA ARG A 100 53.64 -41.14 8.89
C ARG A 100 52.90 -39.85 9.27
N LYS A 101 53.65 -38.84 9.72
CA LYS A 101 53.08 -37.51 10.02
C LYS A 101 52.47 -36.86 8.78
N ASN A 102 53.18 -36.87 7.65
CA ASN A 102 52.64 -36.33 6.39
C ASN A 102 51.39 -37.07 5.91
N ILE A 103 51.33 -38.41 6.07
CA ILE A 103 50.13 -39.18 5.73
C ILE A 103 48.95 -38.76 6.60
N GLN A 104 49.16 -38.62 7.92
CA GLN A 104 48.12 -38.16 8.84
C GLN A 104 47.63 -36.74 8.52
N GLU A 105 48.52 -35.82 8.14
CA GLU A 105 48.14 -34.47 7.72
C GLU A 105 47.30 -34.51 6.42
N LEU A 106 47.69 -35.32 5.44
CA LEU A 106 46.90 -35.50 4.20
C LEU A 106 45.52 -36.12 4.46
N GLU A 107 45.43 -37.12 5.34
CA GLU A 107 44.15 -37.73 5.74
C GLU A 107 43.23 -36.70 6.41
N LYS A 108 43.80 -35.87 7.30
CA LYS A 108 43.07 -34.78 7.94
C LYS A 108 42.56 -33.76 6.92
N ASP A 109 43.40 -33.35 5.97
CA ASP A 109 43.03 -32.40 4.93
C ASP A 109 41.90 -32.93 4.02
N ILE A 110 41.94 -34.23 3.69
CA ILE A 110 40.88 -34.87 2.90
C ILE A 110 39.56 -34.88 3.68
N PHE A 111 39.61 -35.27 4.95
CA PHE A 111 38.44 -35.27 5.83
C PHE A 111 37.84 -33.87 5.99
N GLU A 112 38.69 -32.86 6.20
CA GLU A 112 38.26 -31.47 6.34
C GLU A 112 37.62 -30.93 5.06
N LYS A 113 38.18 -31.27 3.89
CA LYS A 113 37.56 -30.93 2.59
C LYS A 113 36.19 -31.57 2.42
N GLU A 114 36.05 -32.86 2.74
CA GLU A 114 34.77 -33.56 2.64
C GLU A 114 33.73 -32.95 3.59
N MET A 115 34.13 -32.64 4.82
CA MET A 115 33.26 -32.00 5.80
C MET A 115 32.83 -30.60 5.35
N ASN A 116 33.76 -29.81 4.83
CA ASN A 116 33.47 -28.47 4.29
C ASN A 116 32.51 -28.52 3.10
N MET A 117 32.62 -29.52 2.22
CA MET A 117 31.64 -29.70 1.13
C MET A 117 30.24 -30.02 1.65
N LYS A 118 30.12 -30.93 2.64
CA LYS A 118 28.84 -31.25 3.28
C LYS A 118 28.24 -30.04 3.97
N LEU A 119 29.06 -29.28 4.70
CA LEU A 119 28.66 -28.07 5.40
C LEU A 119 28.16 -27.01 4.42
N HIS A 120 28.90 -26.74 3.34
CA HIS A 120 28.47 -25.80 2.29
C HIS A 120 27.14 -26.23 1.64
N PHE A 121 26.97 -27.52 1.38
CA PHE A 121 25.70 -28.06 0.86
C PHE A 121 24.52 -27.85 1.82
N LEU A 122 24.75 -28.02 3.14
CA LEU A 122 23.71 -27.77 4.14
C LEU A 122 23.38 -26.28 4.26
N VAL A 123 24.38 -25.39 4.25
CA VAL A 123 24.17 -23.93 4.31
C VAL A 123 23.42 -23.43 3.07
N THR A 124 23.78 -23.89 1.89
CA THR A 124 23.06 -23.53 0.65
C THR A 124 21.61 -24.01 0.68
N LYS A 125 21.34 -25.20 1.22
CA LYS A 125 19.96 -25.66 1.45
C LYS A 125 19.24 -24.80 2.49
N ALA A 126 19.85 -24.51 3.63
CA ALA A 126 19.26 -23.69 4.69
C ALA A 126 18.88 -22.30 4.18
N THR A 127 19.79 -21.61 3.50
CA THR A 127 19.53 -20.29 2.89
C THR A 127 18.44 -20.35 1.83
N SER A 128 18.32 -21.46 1.07
CA SER A 128 17.22 -21.64 0.11
C SER A 128 15.86 -21.79 0.80
N LEU A 129 15.82 -22.46 1.96
CA LEU A 129 14.61 -22.63 2.75
C LEU A 129 14.24 -21.32 3.45
N GLU A 130 15.20 -20.61 3.99
CA GLU A 130 15.02 -19.29 4.60
C GLU A 130 14.39 -18.30 3.60
N LYS A 131 14.90 -18.26 2.35
CA LYS A 131 14.28 -17.47 1.27
C LYS A 131 12.82 -17.85 1.02
N LYS A 132 12.50 -19.15 1.01
CA LYS A 132 11.12 -19.62 0.83
C LYS A 132 10.22 -19.21 1.99
N ILE A 133 10.72 -19.30 3.23
CA ILE A 133 10.01 -18.85 4.43
C ILE A 133 9.72 -17.35 4.34
N ASN A 134 10.71 -16.55 3.98
CA ASN A 134 10.54 -15.10 3.81
C ASN A 134 9.50 -14.76 2.73
N CYS A 135 9.51 -15.48 1.60
CA CYS A 135 8.46 -15.30 0.58
C CYS A 135 7.06 -15.68 1.09
N LEU A 136 6.94 -16.77 1.85
CA LEU A 136 5.67 -17.18 2.46
C LEU A 136 5.19 -16.13 3.47
N GLN A 137 6.08 -15.59 4.28
CA GLN A 137 5.76 -14.55 5.25
C GLN A 137 5.27 -13.28 4.57
N GLN A 138 5.95 -12.82 3.51
CA GLN A 138 5.46 -11.71 2.68
C GLN A 138 4.08 -11.98 2.08
N SER A 139 3.83 -13.21 1.63
CA SER A 139 2.50 -13.60 1.13
C SER A 139 1.42 -13.57 2.22
N ILE A 140 1.76 -13.96 3.44
CA ILE A 140 0.86 -13.89 4.59
C ILE A 140 0.56 -12.43 4.95
N ASP A 141 1.58 -11.58 4.99
CA ASP A 141 1.43 -10.15 5.28
C ASP A 141 0.55 -9.47 4.22
N ASN A 142 0.74 -9.82 2.95
CA ASN A 142 -0.13 -9.34 1.86
C ASN A 142 -1.58 -9.82 2.04
N ALA A 143 -1.80 -11.09 2.38
CA ALA A 143 -3.14 -11.61 2.64
C ALA A 143 -3.80 -10.90 3.84
N ASN A 144 -3.05 -10.65 4.91
CA ASN A 144 -3.54 -9.89 6.07
C ASN A 144 -3.92 -8.45 5.71
N ASN A 145 -3.12 -7.78 4.87
CA ASN A 145 -3.44 -6.44 4.38
C ASN A 145 -4.72 -6.44 3.54
N ILE A 146 -4.92 -7.45 2.68
CA ILE A 146 -6.16 -7.61 1.90
C ILE A 146 -7.36 -7.82 2.84
N ILE A 147 -7.24 -8.68 3.85
CA ILE A 147 -8.31 -8.94 4.83
C ILE A 147 -8.64 -7.66 5.61
N HIS A 148 -7.62 -6.91 6.04
CA HIS A 148 -7.83 -5.64 6.75
C HIS A 148 -8.56 -4.62 5.87
N ASN A 149 -8.16 -4.47 4.61
CA ASN A 149 -8.82 -3.56 3.67
C ASN A 149 -10.27 -3.98 3.40
N LEU A 150 -10.51 -5.28 3.16
CA LEU A 150 -11.87 -5.81 3.00
C LEU A 150 -12.74 -5.53 4.23
N LYS A 151 -12.20 -5.70 5.44
CA LYS A 151 -12.93 -5.40 6.68
C LYS A 151 -13.31 -3.92 6.74
N LYS A 152 -12.37 -3.02 6.43
CA LYS A 152 -12.64 -1.59 6.37
C LYS A 152 -13.71 -1.25 5.32
N ASP A 153 -13.61 -1.81 4.12
CA ASP A 153 -14.60 -1.60 3.05
C ASP A 153 -15.99 -2.11 3.47
N THR A 154 -16.08 -3.21 4.22
CA THR A 154 -17.36 -3.70 4.75
C THR A 154 -17.94 -2.78 5.82
N GLU A 155 -17.11 -2.20 6.69
CA GLU A 155 -17.54 -1.24 7.70
C GLU A 155 -18.04 0.06 7.03
N ASP A 156 -17.32 0.57 6.03
CA ASP A 156 -17.70 1.74 5.25
C ASP A 156 -19.01 1.51 4.46
N SER A 157 -19.12 0.34 3.80
CA SER A 157 -20.35 -0.06 3.08
C SER A 157 -21.55 -0.21 4.03
N HIS A 158 -21.35 -0.77 5.22
CA HIS A 158 -22.41 -0.88 6.22
C HIS A 158 -22.88 0.50 6.70
N SER A 159 -21.95 1.42 6.96
CA SER A 159 -22.25 2.82 7.30
C SER A 159 -23.06 3.50 6.19
N GLN A 160 -22.63 3.33 4.93
CA GLN A 160 -23.35 3.87 3.78
C GLN A 160 -24.75 3.29 3.63
N HIS A 161 -24.92 1.98 3.87
CA HIS A 161 -26.22 1.33 3.87
C HIS A 161 -27.14 1.88 4.97
N ILE A 162 -26.64 2.07 6.19
CA ILE A 162 -27.40 2.69 7.29
C ILE A 162 -27.84 4.10 6.90
N PHE A 163 -26.93 4.92 6.37
CA PHE A 163 -27.23 6.28 5.92
C PHE A 163 -28.34 6.29 4.85
N MET A 164 -28.22 5.43 3.83
CA MET A 164 -29.22 5.34 2.76
C MET A 164 -30.58 4.86 3.28
N SER A 165 -30.59 3.89 4.18
CA SER A 165 -31.82 3.40 4.82
C SER A 165 -32.51 4.48 5.65
N MET A 166 -31.74 5.26 6.42
CA MET A 166 -32.26 6.38 7.18
C MET A 166 -32.86 7.46 6.26
N LYS A 167 -32.16 7.81 5.19
CA LYS A 167 -32.64 8.78 4.20
C LYS A 167 -33.91 8.31 3.47
N LEU A 168 -34.00 7.01 3.16
CA LEU A 168 -35.21 6.42 2.59
C LEU A 168 -36.40 6.52 3.56
N LYS A 169 -36.16 6.28 4.85
CA LYS A 169 -37.19 6.45 5.89
C LYS A 169 -37.67 7.89 5.99
N GLU A 170 -36.75 8.86 5.93
CA GLU A 170 -37.09 10.29 5.90
C GLU A 170 -37.96 10.63 4.68
N TYR A 171 -37.61 10.11 3.48
CA TYR A 171 -38.41 10.32 2.28
C TYR A 171 -39.80 9.69 2.39
N ASN A 172 -39.92 8.48 2.94
CA ASN A 172 -41.22 7.85 3.15
C ASN A 172 -42.09 8.65 4.13
N GLN A 173 -41.51 9.16 5.22
CA GLN A 173 -42.22 10.02 6.16
C GLN A 173 -42.67 11.35 5.52
N ALA A 174 -41.82 11.95 4.67
CA ALA A 174 -42.19 13.15 3.92
C ALA A 174 -43.31 12.88 2.91
N LEU A 175 -43.30 11.71 2.28
CA LEU A 175 -44.33 11.27 1.34
C LEU A 175 -45.66 11.04 2.07
N GLU A 176 -45.66 10.30 3.18
CA GLU A 176 -46.84 10.10 4.04
C GLU A 176 -47.42 11.45 4.48
N LYS A 177 -46.57 12.39 4.90
CA LYS A 177 -47.02 13.73 5.27
C LYS A 177 -47.67 14.46 4.09
N LEU A 178 -47.04 14.43 2.91
CA LEU A 178 -47.58 15.07 1.72
C LEU A 178 -48.92 14.44 1.29
N GLU A 179 -49.05 13.12 1.37
CA GLU A 179 -50.30 12.42 1.12
C GLU A 179 -51.39 12.86 2.10
N THR A 180 -51.08 12.95 3.40
CA THR A 180 -52.04 13.44 4.39
C THR A 180 -52.42 14.90 4.15
N ASP A 181 -51.46 15.76 3.80
CA ASP A 181 -51.71 17.17 3.49
C ASP A 181 -52.62 17.30 2.26
N LEU A 182 -52.40 16.48 1.22
CA LEU A 182 -53.21 16.46 0.00
C LEU A 182 -54.62 15.94 0.24
N GLN A 183 -54.77 14.90 1.08
CA GLN A 183 -56.07 14.43 1.56
C GLN A 183 -56.78 15.52 2.38
N ASN A 184 -56.08 16.21 3.29
CA ASN A 184 -56.63 17.30 4.10
C ASN A 184 -57.08 18.51 3.26
N MET A 185 -56.40 18.79 2.15
CA MET A 185 -56.83 19.83 1.20
C MET A 185 -58.09 19.47 0.42
N HIS A 186 -58.59 18.22 0.52
CA HIS A 186 -59.82 17.75 -0.11
C HIS A 186 -59.84 18.07 -1.62
N VAL A 187 -58.68 18.00 -2.29
CA VAL A 187 -58.52 18.31 -3.73
C VAL A 187 -59.38 17.39 -4.59
N MET A 188 -59.64 16.16 -4.13
CA MET A 188 -60.54 15.23 -4.80
C MET A 188 -62.01 15.65 -4.71
N ASP A 189 -62.42 16.37 -3.64
CA ASP A 189 -63.79 16.86 -3.47
C ASP A 189 -64.07 18.12 -4.31
N LEU A 190 -63.03 18.81 -4.76
CA LEU A 190 -63.13 20.01 -5.59
C LEU A 190 -63.60 19.72 -7.02
N GLU A 191 -63.83 18.46 -7.40
CA GLU A 191 -64.25 18.01 -8.75
C GLU A 191 -63.57 18.84 -9.86
N PRO A 192 -62.23 18.79 -9.99
CA PRO A 192 -61.48 19.72 -10.84
C PRO A 192 -61.93 19.68 -12.31
N GLU A 193 -62.40 18.54 -12.78
CA GLU A 193 -63.02 18.38 -14.11
C GLU A 193 -64.29 19.23 -14.26
N ARG A 194 -65.12 19.33 -13.23
CA ARG A 194 -66.35 20.13 -13.24
C ARG A 194 -66.07 21.63 -13.15
N ILE A 195 -65.04 22.03 -12.42
CA ILE A 195 -64.54 23.41 -12.41
C ILE A 195 -64.03 23.77 -13.80
N LEU A 196 -63.25 22.89 -14.43
CA LEU A 196 -62.74 23.09 -15.78
C LEU A 196 -63.87 23.17 -16.82
N GLU A 197 -64.88 22.31 -16.70
CA GLU A 197 -66.07 22.33 -17.57
C GLU A 197 -66.84 23.65 -17.45
N LYS A 198 -67.09 24.13 -16.23
CA LYS A 198 -67.73 25.44 -15.99
C LYS A 198 -66.88 26.58 -16.56
N TYR A 199 -65.56 26.51 -16.44
CA TYR A 199 -64.68 27.54 -16.99
C TYR A 199 -64.73 27.56 -18.53
N LYS A 200 -64.72 26.39 -19.19
CA LYS A 200 -64.91 26.29 -20.65
C LYS A 200 -66.25 26.89 -21.08
N GLN A 201 -67.33 26.61 -20.34
CA GLN A 201 -68.65 27.20 -20.62
C GLN A 201 -68.62 28.72 -20.47
N TYR A 202 -67.98 29.25 -19.44
CA TYR A 202 -67.83 30.68 -19.22
C TYR A 202 -67.05 31.36 -20.36
N VAL A 203 -65.95 30.76 -20.82
CA VAL A 203 -65.16 31.26 -21.96
C VAL A 203 -66.01 31.31 -23.23
N ASN A 204 -66.76 30.24 -23.53
CA ASN A 204 -67.65 30.20 -24.70
C ASN A 204 -68.78 31.25 -24.62
N MET A 205 -69.37 31.45 -23.43
CA MET A 205 -70.35 32.53 -23.24
C MET A 205 -69.74 33.91 -23.45
N THR A 206 -68.50 34.11 -23.01
CA THR A 206 -67.77 35.37 -23.24
C THR A 206 -67.53 35.60 -24.72
N GLU A 207 -67.14 34.57 -25.48
CA GLU A 207 -67.02 34.65 -26.95
C GLU A 207 -68.36 34.99 -27.62
N GLN A 208 -69.48 34.46 -27.13
CA GLN A 208 -70.81 34.80 -27.64
C GLN A 208 -71.18 36.26 -27.35
N VAL A 209 -70.85 36.77 -26.16
CA VAL A 209 -71.06 38.18 -25.81
C VAL A 209 -70.25 39.10 -26.73
N VAL A 210 -68.98 38.77 -27.01
CA VAL A 210 -68.15 39.55 -27.94
C VAL A 210 -68.78 39.57 -29.34
N LYS A 211 -69.27 38.44 -29.85
CA LYS A 211 -69.99 38.39 -31.14
C LYS A 211 -71.28 39.20 -31.13
N LEU A 212 -71.99 39.22 -30.00
CA LEU A 212 -73.21 40.01 -29.85
C LEU A 212 -72.90 41.51 -29.83
N ASP A 213 -71.85 41.91 -29.13
CA ASP A 213 -71.35 43.29 -29.11
C ASP A 213 -70.89 43.73 -30.50
N GLU A 214 -70.17 42.89 -31.25
CA GLU A 214 -69.82 43.16 -32.65
C GLU A 214 -71.05 43.33 -33.56
N PHE A 215 -72.12 42.56 -33.32
CA PHE A 215 -73.38 42.71 -34.05
C PHE A 215 -74.10 44.01 -33.67
N LEU A 216 -74.13 44.33 -32.37
CA LEU A 216 -74.76 45.54 -31.83
C LEU A 216 -73.98 46.82 -32.17
N ASP A 217 -72.69 46.71 -32.46
CA ASP A 217 -71.83 47.81 -32.88
C ASP A 217 -72.37 48.55 -34.11
N GLN A 218 -73.08 47.85 -35.01
CA GLN A 218 -73.76 48.44 -36.17
C GLN A 218 -74.88 49.43 -35.80
N TYR A 219 -75.37 49.35 -34.56
CA TYR A 219 -76.46 50.17 -34.04
C TYR A 219 -75.98 51.16 -32.96
N LYS A 220 -74.67 51.34 -32.80
CA LYS A 220 -74.09 52.31 -31.83
C LYS A 220 -74.60 53.73 -32.02
N ASP A 221 -74.88 54.13 -33.26
CA ASP A 221 -75.37 55.46 -33.61
C ASP A 221 -76.90 55.61 -33.45
N LEU A 222 -77.63 54.52 -33.15
CA LEU A 222 -79.06 54.59 -32.92
C LEU A 222 -79.36 55.19 -31.54
N PRO A 223 -80.19 56.24 -31.45
CA PRO A 223 -80.58 56.79 -30.16
C PRO A 223 -81.30 55.72 -29.32
N PRO A 224 -81.02 55.65 -28.01
CA PRO A 224 -81.49 54.58 -27.13
C PRO A 224 -83.02 54.52 -26.98
N ASN A 225 -83.77 55.51 -27.47
CA ASN A 225 -85.24 55.43 -27.53
C ASN A 225 -85.81 55.93 -28.88
N LEU A 226 -86.98 55.38 -29.24
CA LEU A 226 -87.70 55.68 -30.49
C LEU A 226 -88.11 57.15 -30.65
N LEU A 227 -88.37 57.86 -29.55
CA LEU A 227 -88.71 59.28 -29.53
C LEU A 227 -87.51 60.15 -29.93
N GLN A 228 -86.32 59.82 -29.43
CA GLN A 228 -85.06 60.47 -29.80
C GLN A 228 -84.66 60.14 -31.24
N ALA A 229 -84.86 58.90 -31.69
CA ALA A 229 -84.66 58.50 -33.08
C ALA A 229 -85.57 59.31 -34.03
N ARG A 230 -86.85 59.52 -33.66
CA ARG A 230 -87.79 60.35 -34.43
C ARG A 230 -87.35 61.82 -34.49
N LEU A 231 -86.85 62.36 -33.38
CA LEU A 231 -86.33 63.72 -33.30
C LEU A 231 -85.07 63.90 -34.16
N PHE A 232 -84.16 62.93 -34.13
CA PHE A 232 -82.96 62.91 -34.97
C PHE A 232 -83.30 62.84 -36.47
N LEU A 233 -84.25 61.98 -36.86
CA LEU A 233 -84.76 61.91 -38.22
C LEU A 233 -85.36 63.24 -38.69
N LYS A 234 -86.16 63.88 -37.83
CA LYS A 234 -86.77 65.18 -38.13
C LYS A 234 -85.70 66.27 -38.33
N ASN A 235 -84.70 66.33 -37.46
CA ASN A 235 -83.60 67.27 -37.60
C ASN A 235 -82.79 67.03 -38.88
N LYS A 236 -82.51 65.76 -39.24
CA LYS A 236 -81.81 65.43 -40.49
C LYS A 236 -82.63 65.77 -41.73
N GLN A 237 -83.94 65.63 -41.66
CA GLN A 237 -84.85 66.04 -42.74
C GLN A 237 -84.86 67.57 -42.91
N GLU A 238 -84.89 68.33 -41.81
CA GLU A 238 -84.75 69.79 -41.85
C GLU A 238 -83.36 70.25 -42.36
N GLU A 239 -82.27 69.55 -42.01
CA GLU A 239 -80.95 69.80 -42.59
C GLU A 239 -80.94 69.53 -44.10
N TYR A 240 -81.58 68.45 -44.55
CA TYR A 240 -81.69 68.11 -45.97
C TYR A 240 -82.49 69.15 -46.74
N GLU A 241 -83.62 69.61 -46.21
CA GLU A 241 -84.42 70.69 -46.81
C GLU A 241 -83.62 72.01 -46.90
N LYS A 242 -82.82 72.34 -45.87
CA LYS A 242 -81.90 73.49 -45.92
C LYS A 242 -80.85 73.33 -47.01
N LEU A 243 -80.22 72.15 -47.12
CA LEU A 243 -79.26 71.83 -48.18
C LEU A 243 -79.91 71.90 -49.57
N GLN A 244 -81.13 71.39 -49.71
CA GLN A 244 -81.89 71.43 -50.96
C GLN A 244 -82.26 72.86 -51.35
N ASN A 245 -82.63 73.70 -50.40
CA ASN A 245 -82.87 75.13 -50.62
C ASN A 245 -81.59 75.89 -51.00
N ILE A 246 -80.45 75.57 -50.38
CA ILE A 246 -79.14 76.12 -50.79
C ILE A 246 -78.81 75.67 -52.22
N PHE A 247 -79.08 74.42 -52.57
CA PHE A 247 -78.87 73.88 -53.91
C PHE A 247 -79.78 74.55 -54.96
N LEU A 248 -81.04 74.84 -54.60
CA LEU A 248 -81.98 75.59 -55.44
C LEU A 248 -81.56 77.06 -55.62
N GLN A 249 -81.06 77.72 -54.58
CA GLN A 249 -80.49 79.08 -54.67
C GLN A 249 -79.22 79.14 -55.52
N PHE A 250 -78.39 78.09 -55.49
CA PHE A 250 -77.24 77.96 -56.39
C PHE A 250 -77.65 77.76 -57.85
N LYS A 251 -78.80 77.11 -58.10
CA LYS A 251 -79.33 76.86 -59.45
C LYS A 251 -80.07 78.05 -60.06
N GLU A 252 -80.51 79.01 -59.24
CA GLU A 252 -81.10 80.29 -59.68
C GLU A 252 -80.06 81.42 -59.82
N SER A 253 -78.78 81.12 -59.56
CA SER A 253 -77.63 82.04 -59.69
C SER A 253 -76.74 81.76 -60.92
N GLU A 254 -77.18 80.86 -61.83
CA GLU A 254 -76.67 80.63 -63.19
C GLU A 254 -77.72 81.08 -64.23
#